data_AF-A0A7W0M9J6-F1
#
_entry.id   AF-A0A7W0M9J6-F1
#
_cell.length_a   1.000
_cell.length_b   1.000
_cell.length_c   1.000
_cell.angle_alpha   90.00
_cell.angle_beta   90.00
_cell.angle_gamma   90.00
#
_symmetry.space_group_name_H-M   'P 1'
#
loop_
_entity.id
_entity.type
_entity.pdbx_description
1 polymer ?
#
loop_
_entity_poly.entity_id
_entity_poly.type
_entity_poly.pdbx_seq_one_letter_code
_entity_poly.pdbx_strand_id
1 'polypeptide(L)'
;METAVVDNHRYESRTGFGDESRRGFFATVQNGLILLWRSRLVRRWAVPVAVTILLSIHAGLLAYAATRHSPTLNEPGHLVAGLSYWEFGRFEVYRVNPPLTRLVAALPVLAAGYEMDWSRFHDGPGARPEFALGEDFVKANGERSIWLFTIARWACIPISVIGGIFSFLWGRELYGAAAGLVSLALWCTDPNILAHAELITPDAAATTFGVGAGYTFWRCSNSQPGAGPALQDCY
;
A
#
# COMPACT_ATOMS: atom_id res chain seq x y z
N MET A 1 -21.92 -52.25 71.21
CA MET A 1 -23.27 -51.88 71.69
C MET A 1 -23.80 -50.84 70.74
N GLU A 2 -25.02 -51.06 70.30
CA GLU A 2 -25.65 -50.59 69.07
C GLU A 2 -26.32 -49.22 69.23
N THR A 3 -26.63 -48.58 68.09
CA THR A 3 -27.54 -47.42 67.87
C THR A 3 -26.98 -46.01 68.18
N ALA A 4 -27.26 -44.93 67.44
CA ALA A 4 -28.45 -44.61 66.66
C ALA A 4 -28.22 -43.63 65.48
N VAL A 5 -28.98 -43.89 64.42
CA VAL A 5 -29.58 -43.02 63.40
C VAL A 5 -29.68 -41.51 63.74
N VAL A 6 -29.24 -40.66 62.82
CA VAL A 6 -29.95 -39.41 62.46
C VAL A 6 -29.87 -39.23 60.94
N ASP A 7 -31.04 -39.33 60.30
CA ASP A 7 -31.30 -38.97 58.92
C ASP A 7 -31.84 -37.54 58.93
N ASN A 8 -31.29 -36.61 58.11
CA ASN A 8 -32.09 -35.46 57.70
C ASN A 8 -31.59 -34.71 56.44
N HIS A 9 -32.54 -34.60 55.52
CA HIS A 9 -32.79 -33.55 54.53
C HIS A 9 -31.91 -33.36 53.28
N ARG A 10 -32.53 -33.79 52.16
CA ARG A 10 -32.50 -33.20 50.81
C ARG A 10 -32.16 -31.70 50.76
N TYR A 11 -31.21 -31.36 49.88
CA TYR A 11 -31.31 -30.23 48.96
C TYR A 11 -30.63 -30.63 47.64
N GLU A 12 -31.41 -31.13 46.67
CA GLU A 12 -30.96 -31.29 45.28
C GLU A 12 -30.94 -29.91 44.61
N SER A 13 -29.77 -29.32 44.42
CA SER A 13 -29.59 -28.18 43.52
C SER A 13 -29.47 -28.66 42.07
N ARG A 14 -30.59 -28.60 41.34
CA ARG A 14 -30.64 -28.67 39.88
C ARG A 14 -29.90 -27.49 39.27
N THR A 15 -28.61 -27.65 38.97
CA THR A 15 -27.86 -26.74 38.09
C THR A 15 -26.91 -27.54 37.18
N GLY A 16 -27.46 -28.45 36.37
CA GLY A 16 -26.65 -29.29 35.47
C GLY A 16 -26.95 -29.15 33.97
N PHE A 17 -28.07 -28.52 33.58
CA PHE A 17 -28.58 -28.69 32.21
C PHE A 17 -28.13 -27.60 31.20
N GLY A 18 -27.48 -26.53 31.65
CA GLY A 18 -27.09 -25.40 30.80
C GLY A 18 -25.61 -25.37 30.37
N ASP A 19 -24.73 -26.14 31.02
CA ASP A 19 -23.28 -26.06 30.81
C ASP A 19 -22.79 -27.05 29.73
N GLU A 20 -23.35 -28.26 29.67
CA GLU A 20 -22.97 -29.27 28.65
C GLU A 20 -23.36 -28.88 27.22
N SER A 21 -24.52 -28.26 27.01
CA SER A 21 -24.95 -27.83 25.66
C SER A 21 -24.10 -26.67 25.13
N ARG A 22 -23.67 -25.76 26.02
CA ARG A 22 -22.74 -24.67 25.68
C ARG A 22 -21.37 -25.23 25.33
N ARG A 23 -20.82 -26.15 26.13
CA ARG A 23 -19.52 -26.80 25.83
C ARG A 23 -19.54 -27.57 24.51
N GLY A 24 -20.62 -28.29 24.20
CA GLY A 24 -20.77 -29.02 22.92
C GLY A 24 -20.86 -28.10 21.71
N PHE A 25 -21.57 -26.97 21.83
CA PHE A 25 -21.66 -25.96 20.77
C PHE A 25 -20.31 -25.28 20.49
N PHE A 26 -19.60 -24.85 21.54
CA PHE A 26 -18.26 -24.26 21.39
C PHE A 26 -17.26 -25.25 20.79
N ALA A 27 -17.27 -26.52 21.21
CA ALA A 27 -16.40 -27.54 20.66
C ALA A 27 -16.69 -27.85 19.17
N THR A 28 -17.97 -27.82 18.76
CA THR A 28 -18.37 -28.09 17.37
C THR A 28 -17.97 -26.94 16.44
N VAL A 29 -18.15 -25.68 16.88
CA VAL A 29 -17.68 -24.50 16.14
C VAL A 29 -16.15 -24.47 16.04
N GLN A 30 -15.46 -24.78 17.14
CA GLN A 30 -14.00 -24.83 17.19
C GLN A 30 -13.44 -25.94 16.27
N ASN A 31 -14.03 -27.13 16.29
CA ASN A 31 -13.65 -28.24 15.40
C ASN A 31 -13.96 -27.96 13.93
N GLY A 32 -15.08 -27.28 13.63
CA GLY A 32 -15.43 -26.84 12.28
C GLY A 32 -14.44 -25.80 11.73
N LEU A 33 -14.03 -24.83 12.55
CA LEU A 33 -12.99 -23.85 12.21
C LEU A 33 -11.62 -24.51 11.98
N ILE A 34 -11.25 -25.50 12.79
CA ILE A 34 -10.00 -26.25 12.65
C ILE A 34 -9.99 -27.11 11.37
N LEU A 35 -11.11 -27.73 11.02
CA LEU A 35 -11.27 -28.51 9.79
C LEU A 35 -11.28 -27.62 8.54
N LEU A 36 -11.97 -26.47 8.59
CA LEU A 36 -11.92 -25.45 7.54
C LEU A 36 -10.50 -24.90 7.36
N TRP A 37 -9.79 -24.59 8.44
CA TRP A 37 -8.39 -24.14 8.42
C TRP A 37 -7.42 -25.21 7.87
N ARG A 38 -7.68 -26.49 8.15
CA ARG A 38 -6.95 -27.63 7.58
C ARG A 38 -7.24 -27.90 6.11
N SER A 39 -8.32 -27.34 5.57
CA SER A 39 -8.64 -27.52 4.15
C SER A 39 -7.57 -26.84 3.28
N ARG A 40 -7.05 -27.57 2.28
CA ARG A 40 -6.08 -27.02 1.30
C ARG A 40 -6.64 -25.78 0.59
N LEU A 41 -7.97 -25.65 0.54
CA LEU A 41 -8.71 -24.55 -0.05
C LEU A 41 -8.61 -23.23 0.74
N VAL A 42 -8.72 -23.28 2.07
CA VAL A 42 -8.56 -22.07 2.91
C VAL A 42 -7.09 -21.63 2.92
N ARG A 43 -6.16 -22.60 2.98
CA ARG A 43 -4.72 -22.31 2.98
C ARG A 43 -4.22 -21.69 1.66
N ARG A 44 -4.82 -22.04 0.50
CA ARG A 44 -4.45 -21.43 -0.79
C ARG A 44 -4.90 -19.97 -0.93
N TRP A 45 -6.00 -19.59 -0.27
CA TRP A 45 -6.57 -18.25 -0.40
C TRP A 45 -6.16 -17.30 0.72
N ALA A 46 -5.71 -17.81 1.87
CA ALA A 46 -5.34 -16.99 3.01
C ALA A 46 -4.28 -15.93 2.68
N VAL A 47 -3.22 -16.30 1.95
CA VAL A 47 -2.14 -15.35 1.59
C VAL A 47 -2.63 -14.29 0.59
N PRO A 48 -3.24 -14.65 -0.56
CA PRO A 48 -3.80 -13.66 -1.47
C PRO A 48 -4.79 -12.70 -0.79
N VAL A 49 -5.70 -13.22 0.04
CA VAL A 49 -6.68 -12.39 0.76
C VAL A 49 -5.98 -11.42 1.71
N ALA A 50 -4.99 -11.88 2.48
CA ALA A 50 -4.23 -11.01 3.38
C ALA A 50 -3.48 -9.91 2.63
N VAL A 51 -2.84 -10.26 1.50
CA VAL A 51 -2.16 -9.28 0.63
C VAL A 51 -3.15 -8.24 0.11
N THR A 52 -4.31 -8.68 -0.42
CA THR A 52 -5.35 -7.76 -0.91
C THR A 52 -5.83 -6.84 0.20
N ILE A 53 -6.13 -7.36 1.39
CA ILE A 53 -6.58 -6.55 2.53
C ILE A 53 -5.54 -5.49 2.91
N LEU A 54 -4.25 -5.88 3.04
CA LEU A 54 -3.19 -4.95 3.41
C LEU A 54 -3.02 -3.84 2.35
N LEU A 55 -3.01 -4.20 1.07
CA LEU A 55 -2.89 -3.24 -0.02
C LEU A 55 -4.11 -2.32 -0.13
N SER A 56 -5.32 -2.84 0.11
CA SER A 56 -6.55 -2.04 0.13
C SER A 56 -6.56 -1.05 1.30
N ILE A 57 -6.13 -1.48 2.50
CA ILE A 57 -6.00 -0.59 3.66
C ILE A 57 -4.96 0.49 3.36
N HIS A 58 -3.80 0.12 2.83
CA HIS A 58 -2.75 1.07 2.45
C HIS A 58 -3.24 2.11 1.43
N ALA A 59 -3.85 1.67 0.33
CA ALA A 59 -4.40 2.57 -0.68
C ALA A 59 -5.51 3.47 -0.10
N GLY A 60 -6.36 2.95 0.79
CA GLY A 60 -7.39 3.71 1.47
C GLY A 60 -6.82 4.80 2.40
N LEU A 61 -5.74 4.48 3.15
CA LEU A 61 -5.04 5.44 3.99
C LEU A 61 -4.41 6.55 3.16
N LEU A 62 -3.71 6.21 2.07
CA LEU A 62 -3.13 7.20 1.15
C LEU A 62 -4.19 8.07 0.49
N ALA A 63 -5.29 7.47 0.03
CA ALA A 63 -6.39 8.20 -0.59
C ALA A 63 -7.06 9.16 0.40
N TYR A 64 -7.26 8.74 1.64
CA TYR A 64 -7.79 9.59 2.71
C TYR A 64 -6.84 10.74 3.01
N ALA A 65 -5.56 10.45 3.25
CA ALA A 65 -4.57 11.45 3.58
C ALA A 65 -4.41 12.49 2.44
N ALA A 66 -4.43 12.04 1.18
CA ALA A 66 -4.39 12.90 -0.01
C ALA A 66 -5.56 13.90 -0.10
N THR A 67 -6.70 13.62 0.53
CA THR A 67 -7.86 14.53 0.63
C THR A 67 -7.81 15.47 1.84
N ARG A 68 -7.03 15.12 2.86
CA ARG A 68 -7.02 15.81 4.16
C ARG A 68 -5.82 16.73 4.34
N HIS A 69 -4.66 16.33 3.82
CA HIS A 69 -3.44 17.10 3.97
C HIS A 69 -3.35 18.20 2.91
N SER A 70 -2.93 19.39 3.32
CA SER A 70 -2.63 20.46 2.39
C SER A 70 -1.49 20.09 1.43
N PRO A 71 -1.43 20.67 0.22
CA PRO A 71 -0.25 20.58 -0.65
C PRO A 71 1.01 21.04 0.08
N THR A 72 2.10 20.31 -0.10
CA THR A 72 3.44 20.70 0.35
C THR A 72 4.04 21.74 -0.59
N LEU A 73 5.12 22.40 -0.17
CA LEU A 73 5.79 23.46 -0.93
C LEU A 73 6.16 23.03 -2.37
N ASN A 74 6.53 21.77 -2.57
CA ASN A 74 7.05 21.28 -3.86
C ASN A 74 5.96 20.76 -4.80
N GLU A 75 4.79 20.41 -4.28
CA GLU A 75 3.72 19.78 -5.08
C GLU A 75 3.15 20.66 -6.18
N PRO A 76 2.89 21.97 -5.95
CA PRO A 76 2.47 22.87 -7.02
C PRO A 76 3.48 22.89 -8.18
N GLY A 77 4.77 23.01 -7.87
CA GLY A 77 5.82 23.01 -8.89
C GLY A 77 5.90 21.69 -9.66
N HIS A 78 5.76 20.55 -8.98
CA HIS A 78 5.71 19.26 -9.66
C HIS A 78 4.47 19.12 -10.55
N LEU A 79 3.29 19.47 -10.06
CA LEU A 79 2.05 19.35 -10.83
C LEU A 79 2.11 20.22 -12.09
N VAL A 80 2.47 21.50 -11.94
CA VAL A 80 2.58 22.44 -13.06
C VAL A 80 3.64 22.01 -14.06
N ALA A 81 4.78 21.48 -13.60
CA ALA A 81 5.76 20.90 -14.50
C ALA A 81 5.17 19.72 -15.29
N GLY A 82 4.45 18.80 -14.63
CA GLY A 82 3.75 17.71 -15.30
C GLY A 82 2.76 18.19 -16.38
N LEU A 83 1.96 19.21 -16.07
CA LEU A 83 1.03 19.84 -17.02
C LEU A 83 1.77 20.45 -18.22
N SER A 84 2.84 21.21 -17.97
CA SER A 84 3.66 21.82 -19.02
C SER A 84 4.28 20.78 -19.97
N TYR A 85 4.62 19.59 -19.44
CA TYR A 85 5.27 18.54 -20.23
C TYR A 85 4.29 17.88 -21.18
N TRP A 86 3.05 17.69 -20.74
CA TRP A 86 1.97 17.21 -21.59
C TRP A 86 1.53 18.27 -22.62
N GLU A 87 1.49 19.55 -22.23
CA GLU A 87 1.01 20.64 -23.08
C GLU A 87 2.03 21.04 -24.15
N PHE A 88 3.31 21.13 -23.80
CA PHE A 88 4.35 21.66 -24.70
C PHE A 88 5.37 20.63 -25.17
N GLY A 89 5.40 19.42 -24.59
CA GLY A 89 6.37 18.39 -24.93
C GLY A 89 7.81 18.72 -24.54
N ARG A 90 8.01 19.66 -23.60
CA ARG A 90 9.34 20.13 -23.17
C ARG A 90 9.52 19.93 -21.68
N PHE A 91 10.69 19.45 -21.24
CA PHE A 91 10.95 19.07 -19.85
C PHE A 91 11.55 20.20 -18.99
N GLU A 92 11.32 21.45 -19.36
CA GLU A 92 12.15 22.57 -18.94
C GLU A 92 11.84 23.09 -17.53
N VAL A 93 10.57 23.10 -17.15
CA VAL A 93 10.05 23.77 -15.93
C VAL A 93 10.70 23.26 -14.64
N TYR A 94 10.84 21.93 -14.46
CA TYR A 94 11.37 21.36 -13.21
C TYR A 94 12.31 20.17 -13.44
N ARG A 95 13.50 20.44 -13.98
CA ARG A 95 14.41 19.39 -14.48
C ARG A 95 15.43 18.80 -13.48
N VAL A 96 15.18 18.88 -12.18
CA VAL A 96 16.12 18.35 -11.15
C VAL A 96 15.89 16.88 -10.79
N ASN A 97 14.75 16.31 -11.20
CA ASN A 97 14.39 14.91 -10.96
C ASN A 97 13.61 14.33 -12.15
N PRO A 98 13.58 12.99 -12.31
CA PRO A 98 12.87 12.34 -13.41
C PRO A 98 11.36 12.70 -13.45
N PRO A 99 10.74 12.74 -14.65
CA PRO A 99 9.40 13.30 -14.83
C PRO A 99 8.25 12.31 -14.58
N LEU A 100 8.53 11.03 -14.34
CA LEU A 100 7.49 9.98 -14.31
C LEU A 100 6.33 10.29 -13.36
N THR A 101 6.63 10.58 -12.08
CA THR A 101 5.57 10.79 -11.07
C THR A 101 4.67 11.96 -11.41
N ARG A 102 5.26 13.09 -11.83
CA ARG A 102 4.47 14.28 -12.18
C ARG A 102 3.70 14.14 -13.48
N LEU A 103 4.21 13.35 -14.44
CA LEU A 103 3.46 13.05 -15.66
C LEU A 103 2.20 12.23 -15.32
N VAL A 104 2.31 11.23 -14.45
CA VAL A 104 1.17 10.45 -13.96
C VAL A 104 0.18 11.33 -13.20
N ALA A 105 0.67 12.15 -12.28
CA ALA A 105 -0.15 13.05 -11.47
C ALA A 105 -0.92 14.09 -12.30
N ALA A 106 -0.34 14.56 -13.40
CA ALA A 106 -0.96 15.58 -14.26
C ALA A 106 -2.14 15.05 -15.09
N LEU A 107 -2.17 13.76 -15.44
CA LEU A 107 -3.22 13.17 -16.30
C LEU A 107 -4.66 13.44 -15.84
N PRO A 108 -5.06 13.16 -14.58
CA PRO A 108 -6.42 13.45 -14.12
C PRO A 108 -6.71 14.96 -14.08
N VAL A 109 -5.69 15.80 -13.85
CA VAL A 109 -5.85 17.26 -13.81
C VAL A 109 -6.07 17.82 -15.23
N LEU A 110 -5.38 17.28 -16.24
CA LEU A 110 -5.64 17.58 -17.64
C LEU A 110 -7.09 17.25 -18.02
N ALA A 111 -7.56 16.06 -17.61
CA ALA A 111 -8.93 15.62 -17.90
C ALA A 111 -9.99 16.47 -17.15
N ALA A 112 -9.69 16.90 -15.92
CA ALA A 112 -10.57 17.77 -15.15
C ALA A 112 -10.56 19.23 -15.63
N GLY A 113 -9.51 19.65 -16.36
CA GLY A 113 -9.27 21.04 -16.77
C GLY A 113 -8.73 21.91 -15.63
N TYR A 114 -7.88 22.88 -15.96
CA TYR A 114 -7.23 23.79 -15.01
C TYR A 114 -7.04 25.17 -15.64
N GLU A 115 -6.85 26.18 -14.80
CA GLU A 115 -6.43 27.52 -15.22
C GLU A 115 -4.92 27.71 -14.99
N MET A 116 -4.24 28.34 -15.94
CA MET A 116 -2.80 28.58 -15.84
C MET A 116 -2.37 29.80 -16.65
N ASP A 117 -1.49 30.61 -16.07
CA ASP A 117 -0.74 31.64 -16.78
C ASP A 117 0.75 31.26 -16.83
N TRP A 118 1.26 31.06 -18.04
CA TRP A 118 2.65 30.69 -18.29
C TRP A 118 3.60 31.89 -18.41
N SER A 119 3.10 33.12 -18.24
CA SER A 119 3.86 34.37 -18.46
C SER A 119 5.13 34.51 -17.60
N ARG A 120 5.14 33.93 -16.40
CA ARG A 120 6.29 33.97 -15.46
C ARG A 120 7.32 32.86 -15.70
N PHE A 121 7.12 32.02 -16.72
CA PHE A 121 8.12 31.05 -17.14
C PHE A 121 9.38 31.78 -17.64
N HIS A 122 10.53 31.29 -17.20
CA HIS A 122 11.84 31.73 -17.66
C HIS A 122 12.80 30.55 -17.57
N ASP A 123 13.79 30.52 -18.46
CA ASP A 123 14.83 29.50 -18.48
C ASP A 123 16.22 30.15 -18.48
N GLY A 124 17.18 29.51 -17.83
CA GLY A 124 18.54 30.01 -17.67
C GLY A 124 19.31 29.31 -16.54
N PRO A 125 20.63 29.53 -16.44
CA PRO A 125 21.44 28.94 -15.37
C PRO A 125 20.90 29.29 -13.98
N GLY A 126 20.54 28.26 -13.20
CA GLY A 126 19.98 28.43 -11.85
C GLY A 126 18.51 28.85 -11.80
N ALA A 127 17.81 28.94 -12.94
CA ALA A 127 16.39 29.24 -12.97
C ALA A 127 15.57 28.17 -12.22
N ARG A 128 14.57 28.62 -11.46
CA ARG A 128 13.63 27.79 -10.69
C ARG A 128 12.19 28.26 -10.94
N PRO A 129 11.71 28.26 -12.20
CA PRO A 129 10.41 28.83 -12.57
C PRO A 129 9.24 28.06 -11.94
N GLU A 130 9.42 26.79 -11.57
CA GLU A 130 8.36 25.93 -11.04
C GLU A 130 7.72 26.45 -9.75
N PHE A 131 8.45 27.20 -8.90
CA PHE A 131 7.90 27.71 -7.65
C PHE A 131 6.96 28.88 -7.89
N ALA A 132 7.36 29.81 -8.77
CA ALA A 132 6.51 30.93 -9.18
C ALA A 132 5.28 30.43 -9.94
N LEU A 133 5.50 29.53 -10.91
CA LEU A 133 4.40 28.94 -11.69
C LEU A 133 3.46 28.09 -10.82
N GLY A 134 3.99 27.38 -9.82
CA GLY A 134 3.18 26.67 -8.84
C GLY A 134 2.30 27.59 -7.99
N GLU A 135 2.84 28.74 -7.56
CA GLU A 135 2.07 29.77 -6.86
C GLU A 135 0.97 30.36 -7.76
N ASP A 136 1.29 30.67 -9.02
CA ASP A 136 0.34 31.21 -9.99
C ASP A 136 -0.79 30.21 -10.30
N PHE A 137 -0.48 28.92 -10.41
CA PHE A 137 -1.48 27.86 -10.58
C PHE A 137 -2.47 27.81 -9.41
N VAL A 138 -1.97 27.87 -8.17
CA VAL A 138 -2.84 27.86 -6.98
C VAL A 138 -3.72 29.11 -6.95
N LYS A 139 -3.15 30.29 -7.28
CA LYS A 139 -3.91 31.54 -7.35
C LYS A 139 -5.00 31.51 -8.43
N ALA A 140 -4.68 31.00 -9.62
CA ALA A 140 -5.61 30.92 -10.74
C ALA A 140 -6.79 29.98 -10.43
N ASN A 141 -6.54 28.84 -9.78
CA ASN A 141 -7.58 27.85 -9.51
C ASN A 141 -8.30 28.04 -8.15
N GLY A 142 -7.79 28.90 -7.26
CA GLY A 142 -8.41 29.19 -5.96
C GLY A 142 -8.66 27.93 -5.12
N GLU A 143 -9.84 27.81 -4.51
CA GLU A 143 -10.23 26.64 -3.70
C GLU A 143 -10.25 25.32 -4.50
N ARG A 144 -10.49 25.39 -5.81
CA ARG A 144 -10.49 24.21 -6.69
C ARG A 144 -9.13 23.53 -6.74
N SER A 145 -8.05 24.27 -6.47
CA SER A 145 -6.69 23.72 -6.42
C SER A 145 -6.58 22.52 -5.47
N ILE A 146 -7.26 22.54 -4.31
CA ILE A 146 -7.26 21.42 -3.35
C ILE A 146 -7.77 20.14 -4.02
N TRP A 147 -8.88 20.22 -4.76
CA TRP A 147 -9.42 19.07 -5.47
C TRP A 147 -8.49 18.59 -6.58
N LEU A 148 -7.87 19.51 -7.34
CA LEU A 148 -6.90 19.16 -8.38
C LEU A 148 -5.68 18.42 -7.80
N PHE A 149 -5.17 18.85 -6.64
CA PHE A 149 -4.12 18.11 -5.94
C PHE A 149 -4.58 16.75 -5.45
N THR A 150 -5.79 16.63 -4.91
CA THR A 150 -6.33 15.33 -4.46
C THR A 150 -6.36 14.30 -5.59
N ILE A 151 -6.92 14.66 -6.76
CA ILE A 151 -6.98 13.71 -7.90
C ILE A 151 -5.59 13.41 -8.47
N ALA A 152 -4.68 14.39 -8.47
CA ALA A 152 -3.30 14.20 -8.89
C ALA A 152 -2.56 13.21 -7.99
N ARG A 153 -2.72 13.35 -6.67
CA ARG A 153 -2.18 12.43 -5.66
C ARG A 153 -2.76 11.02 -5.77
N TRP A 154 -4.06 10.90 -5.99
CA TRP A 154 -4.71 9.60 -6.19
C TRP A 154 -4.15 8.83 -7.38
N ALA A 155 -3.76 9.51 -8.46
CA ALA A 155 -3.11 8.88 -9.61
C ALA A 155 -1.73 8.29 -9.27
N CYS A 156 -1.06 8.77 -8.22
CA CYS A 156 0.24 8.25 -7.77
C CYS A 156 0.14 7.01 -6.87
N ILE A 157 -1.00 6.77 -6.21
CA ILE A 157 -1.21 5.64 -5.26
C ILE A 157 -0.81 4.27 -5.84
N PRO A 158 -1.11 3.93 -7.12
CA PRO A 158 -0.69 2.66 -7.70
C PRO A 158 0.82 2.41 -7.65
N ILE A 159 1.64 3.46 -7.67
CA ILE A 159 3.10 3.34 -7.57
C ILE A 159 3.47 2.74 -6.21
N SER A 160 2.93 3.25 -5.10
CA SER A 160 3.21 2.69 -3.77
C SER A 160 2.68 1.27 -3.59
N VAL A 161 1.53 0.94 -4.21
CA VAL A 161 0.99 -0.42 -4.22
C VAL A 161 1.96 -1.39 -4.91
N ILE A 162 2.57 -0.99 -6.03
CA ILE A 162 3.61 -1.76 -6.72
C ILE A 162 4.83 -1.97 -5.80
N GLY A 163 5.23 -0.94 -5.05
CA GLY A 163 6.32 -1.04 -4.07
C GLY A 163 6.05 -2.10 -3.00
N GLY A 164 4.84 -2.09 -2.42
CA GLY A 164 4.41 -3.11 -1.46
C GLY A 164 4.40 -4.52 -2.06
N ILE A 165 3.99 -4.67 -3.32
CA ILE A 165 4.06 -5.95 -4.04
C ILE A 165 5.51 -6.43 -4.18
N PHE A 166 6.45 -5.56 -4.56
CA PHE A 166 7.86 -5.95 -4.63
C PHE A 166 8.40 -6.37 -3.26
N SER A 167 8.09 -5.63 -2.19
CA SER A 167 8.46 -5.99 -0.82
C SER A 167 7.90 -7.36 -0.41
N PHE A 168 6.63 -7.64 -0.74
CA PHE A 168 6.02 -8.95 -0.50
C PHE A 168 6.72 -10.06 -1.27
N LEU A 169 6.93 -9.88 -2.57
CA LEU A 169 7.53 -10.88 -3.45
C LEU A 169 8.96 -11.22 -3.00
N TRP A 170 9.74 -10.20 -2.69
CA TRP A 170 11.13 -10.37 -2.27
C TRP A 170 11.21 -11.08 -0.91
N GLY A 171 10.44 -10.63 0.09
CA GLY A 171 10.39 -11.28 1.40
C GLY A 171 9.88 -12.72 1.33
N ARG A 172 8.91 -12.98 0.44
CA ARG A 172 8.37 -14.33 0.21
C ARG A 172 9.39 -15.28 -0.40
N GLU A 173 10.18 -14.82 -1.36
CA GLU A 173 11.19 -15.66 -2.02
C GLU A 173 12.39 -15.94 -1.13
N LEU A 174 12.72 -15.03 -0.21
CA LEU A 174 13.83 -15.22 0.75
C LEU A 174 13.48 -16.18 1.89
N TYR A 175 12.31 -16.01 2.52
CA TYR A 175 11.99 -16.68 3.79
C TYR A 175 10.56 -17.24 3.85
N GLY A 176 9.87 -17.32 2.71
CA GLY A 176 8.52 -17.89 2.60
C GLY A 176 7.38 -16.91 2.89
N ALA A 177 6.15 -17.39 2.79
CA ALA A 177 4.94 -16.56 2.76
C ALA A 177 4.73 -15.66 3.99
N ALA A 178 5.09 -16.14 5.18
CA ALA A 178 4.96 -15.36 6.41
C ALA A 178 5.87 -14.12 6.40
N ALA A 179 7.12 -14.29 5.96
CA ALA A 179 8.06 -13.16 5.84
C ALA A 179 7.60 -12.16 4.79
N GLY A 180 7.10 -12.62 3.64
CA GLY A 180 6.50 -11.74 2.64
C GLY A 180 5.34 -10.90 3.20
N LEU A 181 4.44 -11.52 3.98
CA LEU A 181 3.34 -10.80 4.64
C LEU A 181 3.83 -9.79 5.69
N VAL A 182 4.87 -10.12 6.45
CA VAL A 182 5.49 -9.18 7.40
C VAL A 182 6.12 -8.00 6.67
N SER A 183 6.89 -8.24 5.61
CA SER A 183 7.48 -7.18 4.77
C SER A 183 6.41 -6.28 4.16
N LEU A 184 5.30 -6.85 3.69
CA LEU A 184 4.17 -6.10 3.16
C LEU A 184 3.49 -5.26 4.25
N ALA A 185 3.24 -5.86 5.43
CA ALA A 185 2.63 -5.14 6.54
C ALA A 185 3.50 -3.94 6.94
N LEU A 186 4.81 -4.14 7.07
CA LEU A 186 5.77 -3.06 7.35
C LEU A 186 5.71 -1.96 6.28
N TRP A 187 5.71 -2.31 4.98
CA TRP A 187 5.54 -1.31 3.92
C TRP A 187 4.24 -0.52 4.05
N CYS A 188 3.12 -1.22 4.28
CA CYS A 188 1.80 -0.62 4.32
C CYS A 188 1.57 0.28 5.55
N THR A 189 2.26 0.01 6.67
CA THR A 189 2.11 0.76 7.93
C THR A 189 3.30 1.65 8.27
N ASP A 190 4.35 1.68 7.45
CA ASP A 190 5.51 2.53 7.69
C ASP A 190 5.12 4.01 7.60
N PRO A 191 5.45 4.82 8.61
CA PRO A 191 5.06 6.23 8.64
C PRO A 191 5.72 7.06 7.53
N ASN A 192 6.94 6.72 7.10
CA ASN A 192 7.60 7.45 6.00
C ASN A 192 6.95 7.11 4.66
N ILE A 193 6.62 5.84 4.41
CA ILE A 193 5.89 5.45 3.21
C ILE A 193 4.52 6.13 3.19
N LEU A 194 3.75 6.09 4.28
CA LEU A 194 2.45 6.75 4.34
C LEU A 194 2.53 8.27 4.14
N ALA A 195 3.56 8.93 4.68
CA ALA A 195 3.75 10.37 4.53
C ALA A 195 4.18 10.81 3.12
N HIS A 196 5.00 10.01 2.43
CA HIS A 196 5.54 10.38 1.12
C HIS A 196 4.76 9.80 -0.06
N ALA A 197 4.13 8.63 0.09
CA ALA A 197 3.43 7.95 -1.00
C ALA A 197 2.11 8.57 -1.41
N GLU A 198 1.54 9.44 -0.58
CA GLU A 198 0.38 10.24 -0.96
C GLU A 198 0.73 11.45 -1.84
N LEU A 199 2.00 11.87 -1.90
CA LEU A 199 2.41 13.12 -2.53
C LEU A 199 2.71 12.96 -4.02
N ILE A 200 2.80 14.09 -4.73
CA ILE A 200 3.24 14.14 -6.14
C ILE A 200 4.79 14.06 -6.26
N THR A 201 5.51 14.15 -5.14
CA THR A 201 6.98 14.15 -5.13
C THR A 201 7.55 12.81 -5.63
N PRO A 202 8.75 12.79 -6.22
CA PRO A 202 9.31 11.58 -6.81
C PRO A 202 9.80 10.54 -5.79
N ASP A 203 9.80 10.86 -4.49
CA ASP A 203 10.49 10.06 -3.46
C ASP A 203 9.90 8.65 -3.32
N ALA A 204 8.57 8.54 -3.24
CA ALA A 204 7.90 7.23 -3.14
C ALA A 204 8.06 6.39 -4.41
N ALA A 205 8.10 7.05 -5.57
CA ALA A 205 8.38 6.37 -6.84
C ALA A 205 9.82 5.88 -6.90
N ALA A 206 10.80 6.70 -6.50
CA ALA A 206 12.20 6.32 -6.43
C ALA A 206 12.41 5.13 -5.47
N THR A 207 11.77 5.15 -4.29
CA THR A 207 11.79 4.03 -3.35
C THR A 207 11.19 2.77 -3.95
N THR A 208 10.01 2.87 -4.56
CA THR A 208 9.31 1.73 -5.19
C THR A 208 10.18 1.07 -6.27
N PHE A 209 10.69 1.86 -7.21
CA PHE A 209 11.50 1.34 -8.30
C PHE A 209 12.89 0.92 -7.83
N GLY A 210 13.43 1.54 -6.78
CA GLY A 210 14.66 1.10 -6.13
C GLY A 210 14.53 -0.28 -5.51
N VAL A 211 13.44 -0.54 -4.77
CA VAL A 211 13.14 -1.88 -4.22
C VAL A 211 12.93 -2.89 -5.35
N GLY A 212 12.17 -2.52 -6.39
CA GLY A 212 11.96 -3.37 -7.57
C GLY A 212 13.24 -3.70 -8.32
N ALA A 213 14.13 -2.72 -8.49
CA ALA A 213 15.45 -2.91 -9.10
C ALA A 213 16.33 -3.83 -8.25
N GLY A 214 16.35 -3.64 -6.92
CA GLY A 214 17.08 -4.50 -6.00
C GLY A 214 16.59 -5.96 -6.04
N TYR A 215 15.27 -6.15 -6.00
CA TYR A 215 14.65 -7.48 -6.10
C TYR A 215 14.98 -8.18 -7.43
N THR A 216 14.82 -7.48 -8.56
CA THR A 216 15.10 -8.06 -9.87
C THR A 216 16.59 -8.35 -10.07
N PHE A 217 17.47 -7.45 -9.60
CA PHE A 217 18.92 -7.69 -9.61
C PHE A 217 19.30 -8.92 -8.78
N TRP A 218 18.81 -9.02 -7.53
CA TRP A 218 19.04 -10.18 -6.66
C TRP A 218 18.55 -11.49 -7.30
N ARG A 219 17.38 -11.45 -7.94
CA ARG A 219 16.82 -12.62 -8.61
C ARG A 219 17.68 -13.05 -9.80
N CYS A 220 18.13 -12.08 -10.61
CA CYS A 220 19.04 -12.33 -11.73
C CYS A 220 20.40 -12.88 -11.27
N SER A 221 20.99 -12.33 -10.20
CA SER A 221 22.29 -12.79 -9.69
C SER A 221 22.25 -14.23 -9.19
N ASN A 222 21.10 -14.66 -8.64
CA ASN A 222 20.91 -16.04 -8.19
C ASN A 222 20.53 -17.00 -9.32
N SER A 223 20.23 -16.48 -10.52
CA SER A 223 19.76 -17.27 -11.66
C SER A 223 20.88 -17.62 -12.67
N GLN A 224 22.16 -17.65 -12.27
CA GLN A 224 23.25 -17.83 -13.23
C GLN A 224 23.07 -19.07 -14.15
N PRO A 225 23.18 -18.90 -15.48
CA PRO A 225 23.20 -20.00 -16.44
C PRO A 225 24.56 -20.71 -16.38
N GLY A 226 24.67 -21.69 -15.49
CA GLY A 226 25.91 -22.44 -15.24
C GLY A 226 25.74 -23.89 -14.79
N ALA A 227 24.51 -24.41 -14.71
CA ALA A 227 24.27 -25.84 -14.68
C ALA A 227 23.80 -26.27 -16.08
N GLY A 228 24.66 -26.96 -16.83
CA GLY A 228 24.27 -27.58 -18.10
C GLY A 228 23.12 -28.59 -17.91
N PRO A 229 22.56 -29.16 -18.98
CA PRO A 229 21.57 -30.23 -18.87
C PRO A 229 22.27 -31.50 -18.35
N ALA A 230 22.36 -31.64 -17.03
CA ALA A 230 22.88 -32.85 -16.41
C ALA A 230 22.03 -33.19 -15.18
N LEU A 231 21.09 -34.11 -15.42
CA LEU A 231 20.57 -35.11 -14.49
C LEU A 231 19.78 -34.59 -13.27
N GLN A 232 18.45 -34.66 -13.40
CA GLN A 232 17.50 -34.99 -12.32
C GLN A 232 16.14 -35.33 -12.97
N ASP A 233 16.10 -36.34 -13.85
CA ASP A 233 15.49 -37.63 -13.47
C ASP A 233 15.91 -38.16 -12.08
N CYS A 234 14.92 -38.67 -11.34
CA CYS A 234 14.95 -39.33 -10.02
C CYS A 234 14.85 -38.42 -8.78
N TYR A 235 13.62 -38.02 -8.40
CA TYR A 235 12.81 -38.59 -7.31
C TYR A 235 11.61 -37.67 -6.98
#